data_AF-A0A484SET3-F1
#
_entry.id   AF-A0A484SET3-F1
#
_cell.length_a   1.000
_cell.length_b   1.000
_cell.length_c   1.000
_cell.angle_alpha   90.00
_cell.angle_beta   90.00
_cell.angle_gamma   90.00
#
_symmetry.space_group_name_H-M   'P 1'
#
loop_
_entity.id
_entity.type
_entity.pdbx_description
1 polymer ?
#
loop_
_entity_poly.entity_id
_entity_poly.type
_entity_poly.pdbx_seq_one_letter_code
_entity_poly.pdbx_strand_id
1 'polypeptide(L)'
;MRIEILDRLFAMGLFFLGLYIAVSAPSYGYLSEGNPGPGFFPLWVGILIAGLSIVNFVRSVAGKETLTNEISVPGLLKPALVTLVLVAFVFLADVLGMILACATLVLAIGRIIHPRWDRVFTMKILATAVLFPVAASLAFGTYLGVPLPVGVLGF
;
A
#
# COMPACT_ATOMS: atom_id res chain seq x y z
N MET A 1 -29.05 -3.16 0.59
CA MET A 1 -28.29 -4.39 0.27
C MET A 1 -27.74 -4.95 1.56
N ARG A 2 -27.83 -6.27 1.82
CA ARG A 2 -27.22 -6.85 3.04
C ARG A 2 -25.70 -6.67 2.97
N ILE A 3 -25.07 -6.26 4.06
CA ILE A 3 -23.62 -6.01 4.13
C ILE A 3 -22.81 -7.25 3.78
N GLU A 4 -23.28 -8.43 4.16
CA GLU A 4 -22.68 -9.71 3.75
C GLU A 4 -22.61 -9.90 2.23
N ILE A 5 -23.62 -9.43 1.50
CA ILE A 5 -23.63 -9.52 0.03
C ILE A 5 -22.60 -8.56 -0.54
N LEU A 6 -22.50 -7.35 0.02
CA LEU A 6 -21.50 -6.36 -0.38
C LEU A 6 -20.07 -6.88 -0.15
N ASP A 7 -19.82 -7.43 1.03
CA ASP A 7 -18.54 -8.04 1.42
C ASP A 7 -18.15 -9.17 0.45
N ARG A 8 -19.07 -10.08 0.14
CA ARG A 8 -18.84 -11.17 -0.81
C ARG A 8 -18.57 -10.66 -2.23
N LEU A 9 -19.31 -9.65 -2.68
CA LEU A 9 -19.09 -9.02 -3.99
C LEU A 9 -17.70 -8.36 -4.06
N PHE A 10 -17.28 -7.65 -3.02
CA PHE A 10 -15.94 -7.07 -2.93
C PHE A 10 -14.85 -8.15 -2.91
N ALA A 11 -15.03 -9.20 -2.11
CA ALA A 11 -14.09 -10.32 -2.05
C ALA A 11 -13.94 -10.99 -3.43
N MET A 12 -15.06 -11.26 -4.13
CA MET A 12 -15.00 -11.83 -5.48
C MET A 12 -14.39 -10.87 -6.50
N GLY A 13 -14.71 -9.57 -6.41
CA GLY A 13 -14.10 -8.55 -7.26
C GLY A 13 -12.59 -8.48 -7.10
N LEU A 14 -12.10 -8.48 -5.85
CA LEU A 14 -10.67 -8.50 -5.53
C LEU A 14 -10.02 -9.83 -5.94
N PHE A 15 -10.72 -10.96 -5.83
CA PHE A 15 -10.23 -12.23 -6.33
C PHE A 15 -9.93 -12.18 -7.83
N PHE A 16 -10.90 -11.73 -8.65
CA PHE A 16 -10.70 -11.61 -10.09
C PHE A 16 -9.66 -10.55 -10.46
N LEU A 17 -9.60 -9.43 -9.73
CA LEU A 17 -8.56 -8.41 -9.92
C LEU A 17 -7.17 -8.98 -9.62
N GLY A 18 -7.00 -9.66 -8.48
CA GLY A 18 -5.75 -10.29 -8.09
C GLY A 18 -5.32 -11.36 -9.10
N LEU A 19 -6.26 -12.19 -9.55
CA LEU A 19 -6.01 -13.20 -10.58
C LEU A 19 -5.59 -12.57 -11.91
N TYR A 20 -6.27 -11.50 -12.34
CA TYR A 20 -5.92 -10.76 -13.55
C TYR A 20 -4.51 -10.17 -13.46
N ILE A 21 -4.16 -9.54 -12.34
CA ILE A 21 -2.82 -9.01 -12.09
C ILE A 21 -1.79 -10.15 -12.15
N ALA A 22 -2.04 -11.27 -11.46
CA ALA A 22 -1.12 -12.40 -11.42
C ALA A 22 -0.90 -13.01 -12.81
N VAL A 23 -1.95 -13.14 -13.63
CA VAL A 23 -1.85 -13.70 -14.99
C VAL A 23 -1.19 -12.72 -15.95
N SER A 24 -1.43 -11.42 -15.80
CA SER A 24 -0.87 -10.39 -16.68
C SER A 24 0.58 -10.07 -16.34
N ALA A 25 0.97 -10.20 -15.07
CA ALA A 25 2.28 -9.78 -14.57
C ALA A 25 3.48 -10.38 -15.33
N PRO A 26 3.53 -11.69 -15.65
CA PRO A 26 4.65 -12.27 -16.40
C PRO A 26 4.85 -11.67 -17.79
N SER A 27 3.79 -11.12 -18.43
CA SER A 27 3.89 -10.48 -19.75
C SER A 27 4.76 -9.22 -19.75
N TYR A 28 4.96 -8.59 -18.58
CA TYR A 28 5.87 -7.47 -18.40
C TYR A 28 7.33 -7.90 -18.12
N GLY A 29 7.62 -9.21 -18.17
CA GLY A 29 8.93 -9.79 -17.89
C GLY A 29 9.14 -10.09 -16.41
N TYR A 30 9.40 -11.36 -16.08
CA TYR A 30 9.58 -11.84 -14.70
C TYR A 30 11.03 -11.69 -14.20
N LEU A 31 12.01 -11.99 -15.04
CA LEU A 31 13.42 -11.64 -14.83
C LEU A 31 13.97 -10.96 -16.07
N SER A 32 14.87 -10.01 -15.86
CA SER A 32 15.67 -9.37 -16.90
C SER A 32 17.13 -9.30 -16.43
N GLU A 33 18.04 -9.89 -17.21
CA GLU A 33 19.49 -9.86 -16.94
C GLU A 33 19.88 -10.32 -15.51
N GLY A 34 19.17 -11.31 -14.97
CA GLY A 34 19.40 -11.83 -13.62
C GLY A 34 18.75 -11.01 -12.50
N ASN A 35 18.11 -9.88 -12.82
CA ASN A 35 17.37 -9.05 -11.87
C ASN A 35 15.86 -9.29 -11.97
N PRO A 36 15.09 -9.07 -10.88
CA PRO A 36 13.64 -9.07 -10.93
C PRO A 36 13.11 -8.09 -11.98
N GLY A 37 12.32 -8.60 -12.93
CA GLY A 37 11.69 -7.80 -13.96
C GLY A 37 10.43 -7.07 -13.45
N PRO A 38 9.85 -6.16 -14.26
CA PRO A 38 8.66 -5.40 -13.88
C PRO A 38 7.45 -6.27 -13.51
N GLY A 39 7.37 -7.49 -14.03
CA GLY A 39 6.35 -8.48 -13.72
C GLY A 39 6.56 -9.24 -12.41
N PHE A 40 7.75 -9.19 -11.81
CA PHE A 40 8.08 -9.97 -10.60
C PHE A 40 7.18 -9.60 -9.43
N PHE A 41 7.13 -8.30 -9.08
CA PHE A 41 6.38 -7.84 -7.91
C PHE A 41 4.86 -7.94 -8.10
N PRO A 42 4.27 -7.50 -9.23
CA PRO A 42 2.84 -7.65 -9.46
C PRO A 42 2.35 -9.10 -9.43
N LEU A 43 3.17 -10.07 -9.87
CA LEU A 43 2.79 -11.50 -9.82
C LEU A 43 2.46 -11.93 -8.39
N TRP A 44 3.40 -11.72 -7.46
CA TRP A 44 3.23 -12.13 -6.07
C TRP A 44 2.12 -11.36 -5.36
N VAL A 45 2.01 -10.06 -5.63
CA VAL A 45 0.92 -9.23 -5.09
C VAL A 45 -0.44 -9.73 -5.59
N GLY A 46 -0.56 -10.03 -6.89
CA GLY A 46 -1.79 -10.58 -7.46
C GLY A 46 -2.18 -11.92 -6.85
N ILE A 47 -1.21 -12.83 -6.68
CA ILE A 47 -1.42 -14.13 -6.01
C ILE A 47 -1.91 -13.94 -4.58
N LEU A 48 -1.28 -13.06 -3.81
CA LEU A 48 -1.67 -12.78 -2.42
C LEU A 48 -3.06 -12.15 -2.34
N ILE A 49 -3.38 -11.19 -3.21
CA ILE A 49 -4.71 -10.58 -3.28
C ILE A 49 -5.75 -11.64 -3.59
N ALA A 50 -5.53 -12.48 -4.61
CA ALA A 50 -6.46 -13.55 -4.97
C ALA A 50 -6.64 -14.56 -3.82
N GLY A 51 -5.52 -15.02 -3.23
CA GLY A 51 -5.52 -15.98 -2.12
C GLY A 51 -6.23 -15.47 -0.86
N LEU A 52 -5.96 -14.24 -0.45
CA LEU A 52 -6.61 -13.65 0.72
C LEU A 52 -8.09 -13.34 0.46
N SER A 53 -8.43 -12.96 -0.78
CA SER A 53 -9.81 -12.70 -1.16
C SER A 53 -10.67 -13.96 -1.14
N ILE A 54 -10.14 -15.10 -1.61
CA ILE A 54 -10.87 -16.37 -1.54
C ILE A 54 -11.03 -16.85 -0.09
N VAL A 55 -10.02 -16.64 0.76
CA VAL A 55 -10.12 -16.94 2.20
C VAL A 55 -11.23 -16.09 2.85
N ASN A 56 -11.28 -14.79 2.55
CA ASN A 56 -12.34 -13.90 3.06
C ASN A 56 -13.73 -14.33 2.57
N PHE A 57 -13.87 -14.68 1.30
CA PHE A 57 -15.13 -15.17 0.76
C PHE A 57 -15.60 -16.45 1.46
N VAL A 58 -14.71 -17.43 1.64
CA VAL A 58 -15.01 -18.69 2.33
C VAL A 58 -15.42 -18.43 3.78
N ARG A 59 -14.72 -17.54 4.50
CA ARG A 59 -15.08 -17.17 5.88
C ARG A 59 -16.45 -16.47 5.97
N SER A 60 -16.75 -15.59 5.01
CA SER A 60 -18.01 -14.87 4.90
C SER A 60 -19.20 -15.80 4.60
N VAL A 61 -18.99 -16.82 3.76
CA VAL A 61 -20.00 -17.87 3.50
C VAL A 61 -20.14 -18.83 4.68
N ALA A 62 -19.05 -19.15 5.36
CA ALA A 62 -19.04 -20.00 6.56
C ALA A 62 -19.62 -19.32 7.81
N GLY A 63 -20.09 -18.07 7.71
CA GLY A 63 -20.63 -17.31 8.84
C GLY A 63 -19.59 -17.01 9.93
N LYS A 64 -18.30 -17.05 9.61
CA LYS A 64 -17.21 -16.77 10.55
C LYS A 64 -16.92 -15.27 10.69
N GLU A 65 -17.54 -14.44 9.86
CA GLU A 65 -17.40 -12.98 9.92
C GLU A 65 -18.50 -12.35 10.78
N THR A 66 -18.09 -11.48 11.69
CA THR A 66 -19.00 -10.65 12.49
C THR A 66 -19.10 -9.28 11.82
N LEU A 67 -19.96 -9.17 10.81
CA LEU A 67 -20.21 -7.90 10.13
C LEU A 67 -21.28 -7.12 10.90
N THR A 68 -20.92 -5.97 11.45
CA THR A 68 -21.90 -5.03 12.00
C THR A 68 -22.74 -4.43 10.87
N ASN A 69 -24.05 -4.30 11.08
CA ASN A 69 -25.00 -3.84 10.05
C ASN A 69 -24.83 -2.37 9.61
N GLU A 70 -23.82 -1.65 10.08
CA GLU A 70 -23.62 -0.23 9.82
C GLU A 70 -22.23 0.04 9.22
N ILE A 71 -22.20 0.43 7.95
CA ILE A 71 -21.03 1.12 7.36
C ILE A 71 -21.18 2.59 7.72
N SER A 72 -20.41 3.05 8.71
CA SER A 72 -20.37 4.47 9.01
C SER A 72 -19.61 5.22 7.91
N VAL A 73 -20.26 6.19 7.25
CA VAL A 73 -19.60 7.09 6.28
C VAL A 73 -18.37 7.78 6.88
N PRO A 74 -18.37 8.23 8.16
CA PRO A 74 -17.16 8.71 8.83
C PRO A 74 -16.05 7.66 8.92
N GLY A 75 -16.40 6.37 9.03
CA GLY A 75 -15.45 5.26 9.03
C GLY A 75 -14.73 5.06 7.69
N LEU A 76 -15.36 5.48 6.58
CA LEU A 76 -14.76 5.43 5.24
C LEU A 76 -13.79 6.57 4.95
N LEU A 77 -13.88 7.67 5.69
CA LEU A 77 -13.07 8.87 5.43
C LEU A 77 -11.57 8.62 5.63
N LYS A 78 -11.19 7.91 6.69
CA LYS A 78 -9.77 7.61 6.95
C LYS A 78 -9.14 6.73 5.86
N PRO A 79 -9.72 5.57 5.47
CA PRO A 79 -9.24 4.80 4.34
C PRO A 79 -9.15 5.62 3.05
N ALA A 80 -10.19 6.40 2.73
CA ALA A 80 -10.20 7.23 1.53
C ALA A 80 -9.07 8.27 1.52
N LEU A 81 -8.80 8.93 2.65
CA LEU A 81 -7.70 9.88 2.80
C LEU A 81 -6.34 9.19 2.71
N VAL A 82 -6.16 8.01 3.30
CA VAL A 82 -4.90 7.25 3.19
C VAL A 82 -4.65 6.86 1.74
N THR A 83 -5.67 6.38 1.02
CA THR A 83 -5.57 6.07 -0.41
C THR A 83 -5.20 7.31 -1.22
N LEU A 84 -5.83 8.46 -0.95
CA LEU A 84 -5.52 9.71 -1.63
C LEU A 84 -4.05 10.13 -1.42
N VAL A 85 -3.54 10.01 -0.19
CA VAL A 85 -2.14 10.34 0.11
C VAL A 85 -1.17 9.36 -0.54
N LEU A 86 -1.50 8.07 -0.62
CA LEU A 86 -0.70 7.08 -1.36
C LEU A 86 -0.62 7.42 -2.86
N VAL A 87 -1.73 7.84 -3.45
CA VAL A 87 -1.76 8.29 -4.85
C VAL A 87 -0.93 9.57 -5.01
N ALA A 88 -1.10 10.55 -4.11
CA ALA A 88 -0.34 11.79 -4.13
C ALA A 88 1.17 11.54 -3.98
N PHE A 89 1.58 10.56 -3.19
CA PHE A 89 2.98 10.16 -3.02
C PHE A 89 3.64 9.75 -4.32
N VAL A 90 2.93 9.06 -5.22
CA VAL A 90 3.50 8.67 -6.53
C VAL A 90 3.94 9.90 -7.32
N PHE A 91 3.12 10.94 -7.35
CA PHE A 91 3.45 12.19 -8.05
C PHE A 91 4.47 13.05 -7.30
N LEU A 92 4.40 13.06 -5.96
CA LEU A 92 5.33 13.82 -5.12
C LEU A 92 6.73 13.22 -5.10
N ALA A 93 6.88 11.91 -5.33
CA ALA A 93 8.18 11.25 -5.41
C ALA A 93 9.07 11.84 -6.51
N ASP A 94 8.49 12.16 -7.68
CA ASP A 94 9.23 12.75 -8.80
C ASP A 94 9.68 14.20 -8.52
N VAL A 95 8.89 14.94 -7.73
CA VAL A 95 9.17 16.36 -7.44
C VAL A 95 10.09 16.52 -6.22
N LEU A 96 9.76 15.84 -5.12
CA LEU A 96 10.44 15.96 -3.84
C LEU A 96 11.64 15.02 -3.69
N GLY A 97 11.69 13.97 -4.50
CA GLY A 97 12.65 12.88 -4.34
C GLY A 97 12.21 11.85 -3.31
N MET A 98 12.87 10.70 -3.34
CA MET A 98 12.37 9.52 -2.64
C MET A 98 12.34 9.69 -1.12
N ILE A 99 13.37 10.35 -0.56
CA ILE A 99 13.52 10.52 0.89
C ILE A 99 12.40 11.43 1.44
N LEU A 100 12.23 12.60 0.83
CA LEU A 100 11.23 13.58 1.27
C LEU A 100 9.80 13.12 1.01
N ALA A 101 9.55 12.47 -0.13
CA ALA A 101 8.22 11.93 -0.43
C ALA A 101 7.82 10.86 0.59
N CYS A 102 8.72 9.92 0.93
CA CYS A 102 8.47 8.93 1.96
C CYS A 102 8.28 9.55 3.35
N ALA A 103 9.13 10.51 3.73
CA ALA A 103 8.99 11.20 5.02
C ALA A 103 7.62 11.89 5.13
N THR A 104 7.22 12.59 4.07
CA THR A 104 5.91 13.27 3.98
C THR A 104 4.76 12.27 4.04
N LEU A 105 4.88 11.13 3.34
CA LEU A 105 3.88 10.05 3.37
C LEU A 105 3.68 9.51 4.80
N VAL A 106 4.76 9.22 5.52
CA VAL A 106 4.70 8.72 6.90
C VAL A 106 3.99 9.72 7.81
N LEU A 107 4.35 11.01 7.74
CA LEU A 107 3.72 12.06 8.55
C LEU A 107 2.24 12.25 8.19
N ALA A 108 1.89 12.23 6.91
CA ALA A 108 0.52 12.38 6.44
C ALA A 108 -0.37 11.21 6.91
N ILE A 109 0.10 9.97 6.76
CA ILE A 109 -0.63 8.79 7.27
C ILE A 109 -0.77 8.87 8.79
N GLY A 110 0.30 9.21 9.51
CA GLY A 110 0.26 9.40 10.97
C GLY A 110 -0.78 10.45 11.40
N ARG A 111 -0.91 11.54 10.64
CA ARG A 111 -1.87 12.62 10.90
C ARG A 111 -3.31 12.25 10.58
N ILE A 112 -3.54 11.37 9.61
CA ILE A 112 -4.87 10.86 9.24
C ILE A 112 -5.36 9.83 10.26
N ILE A 113 -4.49 8.86 10.62
CA ILE A 113 -4.85 7.78 11.53
C ILE A 113 -5.04 8.31 12.95
N HIS A 114 -4.09 9.13 13.41
CA HIS A 114 -4.07 9.69 14.76
C HIS A 114 -4.02 11.23 14.70
N PRO A 115 -5.18 11.93 14.65
CA PRO A 115 -5.23 13.38 14.43
C PRO A 115 -4.60 14.24 15.54
N ARG A 116 -4.58 13.73 16.78
CA ARG A 116 -4.00 14.42 17.93
C ARG A 116 -2.71 13.70 18.31
N TRP A 117 -1.60 14.40 18.26
CA TRP A 117 -0.30 13.83 18.62
C TRP A 117 0.05 14.22 20.04
N ASP A 118 0.11 13.22 20.90
CA ASP A 118 0.78 13.29 22.19
C ASP A 118 2.30 13.29 22.00
N ARG A 119 3.02 13.80 23.00
CA ARG A 119 4.49 13.98 22.93
C ARG A 119 5.22 12.70 22.55
N VAL A 120 4.77 11.55 23.06
CA VAL A 120 5.37 10.25 22.78
C VAL A 120 5.15 9.85 21.32
N PHE A 121 3.92 10.00 20.81
CA PHE A 121 3.62 9.73 19.41
C PHE A 121 4.38 10.66 18.46
N THR A 122 4.45 11.96 18.75
CA THR A 122 5.21 12.93 17.94
C THR A 122 6.67 12.50 17.79
N MET A 123 7.33 12.11 18.88
CA MET A 123 8.73 11.67 18.82
C MET A 123 8.89 10.39 17.98
N LYS A 124 7.96 9.43 18.13
CA LYS A 124 7.99 8.18 17.35
C LYS A 124 7.77 8.44 15.87
N ILE A 125 6.75 9.21 15.49
CA ILE A 125 6.43 9.45 14.08
C ILE A 125 7.51 10.26 13.37
N LEU A 126 8.12 11.24 14.04
CA LEU A 126 9.26 11.98 13.51
C LEU A 126 10.48 11.07 13.32
N ALA A 127 10.79 10.23 14.31
CA ALA A 127 11.87 9.25 14.19
C ALA A 127 11.61 8.29 13.02
N THR A 128 10.39 7.76 12.87
CA THR A 128 10.03 6.89 11.73
C THR A 128 10.12 7.62 10.39
N ALA A 129 9.64 8.86 10.31
CA ALA A 129 9.66 9.67 9.09
C ALA A 129 11.09 9.99 8.61
N VAL A 130 12.10 9.95 9.50
CA VAL A 130 13.50 10.14 9.12
C VAL A 130 14.22 8.80 8.93
N LEU A 131 14.12 7.89 9.90
CA LEU A 131 14.90 6.65 9.89
C LEU A 131 14.46 5.71 8.77
N PHE A 132 13.16 5.59 8.50
CA PHE A 132 12.68 4.64 7.49
C PHE A 132 13.13 5.02 6.07
N PRO A 133 12.94 6.26 5.58
CA PRO A 133 13.40 6.63 4.23
C PRO A 133 14.92 6.58 4.09
N VAL A 134 15.68 6.96 5.12
CA VAL A 134 17.15 6.87 5.09
C VAL A 134 17.61 5.43 5.03
N ALA A 135 17.05 4.54 5.86
CA ALA A 135 17.37 3.12 5.84
C ALA A 135 17.01 2.49 4.48
N ALA A 136 15.85 2.84 3.92
CA ALA A 136 15.44 2.39 2.59
C ALA A 136 16.39 2.91 1.50
N SER A 137 16.80 4.19 1.56
CA SER A 137 17.75 4.78 0.61
C SER A 137 19.12 4.08 0.65
N LEU A 138 19.62 3.77 1.84
CA LEU A 138 20.87 3.02 2.01
C LEU A 138 20.75 1.58 1.49
N ALA A 139 19.64 0.90 1.81
CA ALA A 139 19.42 -0.47 1.37
C ALA A 139 19.24 -0.58 -0.15
N PHE A 140 18.41 0.26 -0.76
CA PHE A 140 18.07 0.16 -2.18
C PHE A 140 19.01 0.98 -3.07
N GLY A 141 19.28 2.24 -2.71
CA GLY A 141 20.12 3.13 -3.50
C GLY A 141 21.61 2.80 -3.38
N THR A 142 22.11 2.59 -2.16
CA THR A 142 23.55 2.34 -1.95
C THR A 142 23.92 0.86 -2.07
N TYR A 143 23.22 -0.02 -1.36
CA TYR A 143 23.60 -1.44 -1.29
C TYR A 143 23.14 -2.23 -2.52
N LEU A 144 21.92 -2.00 -3.01
CA LEU A 144 21.39 -2.68 -4.20
C LEU A 144 21.62 -1.93 -5.52
N GLY A 145 22.09 -0.67 -5.47
CA GLY A 145 22.37 0.12 -6.68
C GLY A 145 21.13 0.48 -7.50
N VAL A 146 19.94 0.46 -6.89
CA VAL A 146 18.67 0.77 -7.57
C VAL A 146 18.57 2.29 -7.76
N PRO A 147 18.27 2.77 -8.98
CA PRO A 147 18.05 4.21 -9.20
C PRO A 147 16.78 4.64 -8.47
N LEU A 148 16.94 5.51 -7.47
CA LEU A 148 15.83 6.11 -6.73
C LEU A 148 15.42 7.44 -7.37
N PRO A 149 14.13 7.82 -7.35
CA PRO A 149 13.69 9.14 -7.78
C PRO A 149 14.44 10.24 -7.03
N VAL A 150 15.12 11.10 -7.79
CA VAL A 150 15.85 12.26 -7.28
C VAL A 150 14.98 13.48 -7.53
N GLY A 151 14.63 14.20 -6.47
CA GLY A 151 13.78 15.37 -6.59
C GLY A 151 14.50 16.57 -7.17
N VAL A 152 13.77 17.68 -7.30
CA VAL A 152 14.32 18.97 -7.75
C VAL A 152 15.47 19.46 -6.85
N LEU A 153 15.50 19.03 -5.59
CA LEU A 153 16.53 19.37 -4.61
C LEU A 153 17.80 18.49 -4.69
N GLY A 154 17.83 17.48 -5.57
CA GLY A 154 19.00 16.63 -5.80
C GLY A 154 19.18 15.44 -4.85
N PHE A 155 18.16 15.10 -4.06
CA PHE A 155 18.09 13.93 -3.17
C PHE A 155 16.68 13.33 -3.15
#